data_AF-A0A645CG75-F1
#
_entry.id   AF-A0A645CG75-F1
#
_cell.length_a   1.000
_cell.length_b   1.000
_cell.length_c   1.000
_cell.angle_alpha   90.00
_cell.angle_beta   90.00
_cell.angle_gamma   90.00
#
_symmetry.space_group_name_H-M   'P 1'
#
loop_
_entity.id
_entity.type
_entity.pdbx_description
1 polymer ?
#
loop_
_entity_poly.entity_id
_entity_poly.type
_entity_poly.pdbx_seq_one_letter_code
_entity_poly.pdbx_strand_id
1 'polypeptide(L)'
;MLLDLYPRVEALGSKGASAHSSNDARHKGKLDPALFSLFDWDSLYLVLQDYKMQRSWSNLRLNKQKLYDFCVASQDWYTLLTPQSELEITVFADVKKQEGILRQLLVDYTERFYKALKNAYEGQFYDITHVTEEHGSMLRLYQFAIDNTDTGKEYLGKLNKLKELVTNGEIGEASTWNAPHMVAISFDRHLYYPLLSLEDKEAVPLKMRPLAFDAPSEWEFVKALEAFYASAHGKACLKGYSLYLLRNAASEEKGLGFALAGNFYPDFLLWLVDDATGKQWLSFVDPKGLRQLDLSDPKLGLYQEIKVLEAKLHAEAKPGDAPLVLNAFILTPTEHKNLLNLASTTTKAELENRHVLFMEDGDTVYLQKMFAKILE
;
A
#
# COMPACT_ATOMS: atom_id res chain seq x y z
N MET A 1 6.01 14.78 7.46
CA MET A 1 6.70 13.49 7.70
C MET A 1 6.53 13.13 9.16
N LEU A 2 6.18 11.89 9.52
CA LEU A 2 6.01 11.49 10.91
C LEU A 2 7.24 10.72 11.39
N LEU A 3 7.87 11.16 12.49
CA LEU A 3 8.89 10.39 13.19
C LEU A 3 8.37 10.04 14.58
N ASP A 4 8.28 8.75 14.88
CA ASP A 4 7.83 8.23 16.17
C ASP A 4 9.00 7.60 16.93
N LEU A 5 9.34 8.20 18.06
CA LEU A 5 10.44 7.76 18.91
C LEU A 5 9.97 6.91 20.10
N TYR A 6 8.66 6.76 20.34
CA TYR A 6 8.14 5.95 21.44
C TYR A 6 8.65 4.50 21.44
N PRO A 7 8.66 3.75 20.31
CA PRO A 7 9.16 2.37 20.29
C PRO A 7 10.64 2.27 20.71
N ARG A 8 11.45 3.28 20.36
CA ARG A 8 12.87 3.33 20.71
C ARG A 8 13.07 3.62 22.20
N VAL A 9 12.27 4.54 22.75
CA VAL A 9 12.28 4.87 24.19
C VAL A 9 11.81 3.66 25.02
N GLU A 10 10.77 2.97 24.58
CA GLU A 10 10.25 1.76 25.23
C GLU A 10 11.28 0.62 25.22
N ALA A 11 11.98 0.40 24.10
CA ALA A 11 13.03 -0.61 24.00
C ALA A 11 14.21 -0.32 24.95
N LEU A 12 14.62 0.94 25.08
CA LEU A 12 15.72 1.38 25.96
C LEU A 12 15.29 1.44 27.44
N GLY A 13 14.01 1.68 27.73
CA GLY A 13 13.43 1.78 29.08
C GLY A 13 13.12 0.44 29.76
N SER A 14 13.42 -0.70 29.12
CA SER A 14 13.09 -2.06 29.60
C SER A 14 13.83 -2.51 30.89
N LYS A 15 14.54 -1.62 31.58
CA LYS A 15 14.98 -1.80 32.97
C LYS A 15 14.24 -0.85 33.91
N GLY A 16 12.99 -1.19 34.21
CA GLY A 16 12.31 -0.71 35.41
C GLY A 16 11.45 0.54 35.24
N ALA A 17 10.36 0.43 34.47
CA ALA A 17 9.05 0.97 34.83
C ALA A 17 8.07 0.61 33.70
N SER A 18 7.22 -0.38 33.94
CA SER A 18 6.04 -0.64 33.14
C SER A 18 5.03 0.49 33.38
N ALA A 19 5.23 1.63 32.72
CA ALA A 19 4.17 2.61 32.52
C ALA A 19 3.43 2.23 31.24
N HIS A 20 2.47 1.29 31.36
CA HIS A 20 1.39 1.21 30.38
C HIS A 20 0.58 2.50 30.50
N SER A 21 0.92 3.53 29.74
CA SER A 21 0.03 4.67 29.55
C SER A 21 -1.03 4.27 28.53
N SER A 22 -2.14 3.72 29.04
CA SER A 22 -3.41 3.69 28.35
C SER A 22 -3.93 5.13 28.21
N ASN A 23 -3.48 5.83 27.17
CA ASN A 23 -4.19 6.94 26.54
C ASN A 23 -3.55 7.22 25.18
N ASP A 24 -4.39 7.19 24.14
CA ASP A 24 -4.09 7.24 22.69
C ASP A 24 -3.59 8.62 22.20
N ALA A 25 -2.93 9.40 23.08
CA ALA A 25 -2.45 10.75 22.79
C ALA A 25 -0.93 10.83 22.96
N ARG A 26 -0.19 10.26 22.01
CA ARG A 26 1.27 10.45 21.91
C ARG A 26 1.58 11.95 21.81
N HIS A 27 2.55 12.40 22.61
CA HIS A 27 2.91 13.82 22.66
C HIS A 27 3.57 14.27 21.35
N LYS A 28 3.00 15.32 20.72
CA LYS A 28 3.55 15.96 19.52
C LYS A 28 4.55 17.04 19.96
N GLY A 29 5.83 16.75 19.78
CA GLY A 29 6.92 17.66 20.10
C GLY A 29 7.49 18.39 18.88
N LYS A 30 8.33 19.38 19.15
CA LYS A 30 9.15 20.12 18.18
C LYS A 30 10.55 20.28 18.74
N LEU A 31 11.55 20.30 17.87
CA LEU A 31 12.92 20.60 18.26
C LEU A 31 13.03 22.08 18.64
N ASP A 32 13.85 22.39 19.64
CA ASP A 32 14.04 23.76 20.07
C ASP A 32 14.94 24.52 19.05
N PRO A 33 14.42 25.53 18.33
CA PRO A 33 15.22 26.31 17.38
C PRO A 33 16.44 26.98 18.01
N ALA A 34 16.38 27.32 19.31
CA ALA A 34 17.49 27.98 20.00
C ALA A 34 18.75 27.11 20.00
N LEU A 35 18.57 25.78 20.01
CA LEU A 35 19.67 24.81 20.01
C LEU A 35 20.32 24.64 18.63
N PHE A 36 19.70 25.11 17.55
CA PHE A 36 20.24 24.90 16.20
C PHE A 36 21.58 25.59 16.01
N SER A 37 21.83 26.68 16.74
CA SER A 37 23.14 27.35 16.78
C SER A 37 24.25 26.49 17.40
N LEU A 38 23.88 25.51 18.23
CA LEU A 38 24.80 24.62 18.95
C LEU A 38 25.02 23.29 18.23
N PHE A 39 24.26 23.00 17.18
CA PHE A 39 24.39 21.76 16.42
C PHE A 39 25.60 21.76 15.50
N ASP A 40 26.19 20.58 15.34
CA ASP A 40 27.27 20.35 14.38
C ASP A 40 26.70 20.16 12.96
N TRP A 41 26.53 21.28 12.25
CA TRP A 41 26.02 21.29 10.87
C TRP A 41 26.99 20.68 9.87
N ASP A 42 28.28 20.63 10.17
CA ASP A 42 29.25 19.92 9.34
C ASP A 42 29.03 18.41 9.44
N SER A 43 28.84 17.89 10.65
CA SER A 43 28.48 16.48 10.86
C SER A 43 27.15 16.12 10.21
N LEU A 44 26.10 16.95 10.39
CA LEU A 44 24.80 16.73 9.75
C LEU A 44 24.90 16.71 8.22
N TYR A 45 25.64 17.66 7.64
CA TYR A 45 25.87 17.71 6.19
C TYR A 45 26.61 16.47 5.69
N LEU A 46 27.67 16.04 6.39
CA LEU A 46 28.45 14.85 6.01
C LEU A 46 27.61 13.58 6.06
N VAL A 47 26.75 13.42 7.08
CA VAL A 47 25.83 12.26 7.15
C VAL A 47 24.91 12.20 5.93
N LEU A 48 24.33 13.33 5.50
CA LEU A 48 23.48 13.37 4.31
C LEU A 48 24.28 13.12 3.02
N GLN A 49 25.51 13.64 2.95
CA GLN A 49 26.41 13.42 1.83
C GLN A 49 26.77 11.93 1.69
N ASP A 50 27.13 11.27 2.79
CA ASP A 50 27.43 9.84 2.83
C ASP A 50 26.20 9.01 2.48
N TYR A 51 25.04 9.36 3.04
CA TYR A 51 23.77 8.68 2.77
C TYR A 51 23.39 8.73 1.28
N LYS A 52 23.58 9.89 0.63
CA LYS A 52 23.42 10.08 -0.81
C LYS A 52 24.42 9.24 -1.62
N MET A 53 25.69 9.22 -1.22
CA MET A 53 26.74 8.49 -1.94
C MET A 53 26.51 6.98 -1.91
N GLN A 54 26.13 6.42 -0.76
CA GLN A 54 25.81 5.00 -0.62
C GLN A 54 24.68 4.53 -1.53
N ARG A 55 23.78 5.44 -1.94
CA ARG A 55 22.66 5.16 -2.83
C ARG A 55 22.88 5.63 -4.27
N SER A 56 24.10 6.09 -4.59
CA SER A 56 24.47 6.56 -5.93
C SER A 56 23.60 7.70 -6.48
N TRP A 57 23.04 8.55 -5.61
CA TRP A 57 22.14 9.65 -5.99
C TRP A 57 22.91 10.86 -6.51
N SER A 58 23.79 10.70 -7.51
CA SER A 58 24.74 11.73 -7.98
C SER A 58 24.10 13.08 -8.33
N ASN A 59 22.87 13.06 -8.83
CA ASN A 59 22.02 14.19 -9.21
C ASN A 59 21.47 15.03 -8.04
N LEU A 60 21.43 14.53 -6.80
CA LEU A 60 20.98 15.29 -5.63
C LEU A 60 22.06 16.29 -5.18
N ARG A 61 21.82 17.59 -5.30
CA ARG A 61 22.77 18.62 -4.86
C ARG A 61 22.46 19.09 -3.44
N LEU A 62 23.42 18.92 -2.53
CA LEU A 62 23.32 19.38 -1.15
C LEU A 62 24.11 20.69 -0.97
N ASN A 63 23.60 21.59 -0.14
CA ASN A 63 24.29 22.80 0.26
C ASN A 63 24.06 23.03 1.76
N LYS A 64 25.15 23.16 2.53
CA LYS A 64 25.09 23.27 3.99
C LYS A 64 24.29 24.48 4.47
N GLN A 65 24.48 25.64 3.84
CA GLN A 65 23.76 26.86 4.24
C GLN A 65 22.26 26.72 3.96
N LYS A 66 21.89 26.22 2.77
CA LYS A 66 20.47 25.99 2.45
C LYS A 66 19.81 24.96 3.36
N LEU A 67 20.55 23.95 3.81
CA LEU A 67 20.07 22.96 4.77
C LEU A 67 19.78 23.63 6.12
N TYR A 68 20.69 24.48 6.59
CA TYR A 68 20.49 25.28 7.80
C TYR A 68 19.25 26.18 7.67
N ASP A 69 19.19 26.98 6.60
CA ASP A 69 18.10 27.93 6.35
C ASP A 69 16.75 27.20 6.28
N PHE A 70 16.70 26.04 5.63
CA PHE A 70 15.51 25.19 5.54
C PHE A 70 15.00 24.75 6.91
N CYS A 71 15.90 24.27 7.79
CA CYS A 71 15.54 23.82 9.12
C CYS A 71 15.03 24.97 10.00
N VAL A 72 15.65 26.16 9.89
CA VAL A 72 15.31 27.34 10.69
C VAL A 72 14.01 28.00 10.22
N ALA A 73 13.74 27.98 8.91
CA ALA A 73 12.60 28.70 8.33
C ALA A 73 11.23 28.15 8.78
N SER A 74 11.09 26.84 8.89
CA SER A 74 9.85 26.21 9.36
C SER A 74 10.14 24.81 9.90
N GLN A 75 9.33 24.38 10.87
CA GLN A 75 9.34 23.01 11.39
C GLN A 75 8.13 22.19 10.91
N ASP A 76 7.34 22.68 9.96
CA ASP A 76 6.10 22.03 9.53
C ASP A 76 6.34 20.83 8.61
N TRP A 77 7.57 20.66 8.11
CA TRP A 77 7.97 19.53 7.30
C TRP A 77 7.98 18.19 8.07
N TYR A 78 7.95 18.24 9.41
CA TYR A 78 7.89 17.05 10.27
C TYR A 78 6.91 17.15 11.45
N THR A 79 6.43 15.99 11.88
CA THR A 79 5.69 15.75 13.12
C THR A 79 6.51 14.77 13.94
N LEU A 80 6.92 15.17 15.15
CA LEU A 80 7.71 14.34 16.05
C LEU A 80 6.82 13.84 17.18
N LEU A 81 6.68 12.53 17.30
CA LEU A 81 6.04 11.88 18.45
C LEU A 81 7.13 11.43 19.42
N THR A 82 7.24 12.13 20.55
CA THR A 82 8.24 11.82 21.57
C THR A 82 7.76 12.31 22.94
N PRO A 83 8.07 11.59 24.03
CA PRO A 83 7.80 12.05 25.39
C PRO A 83 8.41 13.44 25.63
N GLN A 84 7.70 14.30 26.37
CA GLN A 84 8.19 15.65 26.68
C GLN A 84 9.55 15.63 27.39
N SER A 85 9.78 14.65 28.29
CA SER A 85 11.04 14.44 28.98
C SER A 85 12.23 14.18 28.04
N GLU A 86 11.98 13.72 26.81
CA GLU A 86 13.04 13.49 25.82
C GLU A 86 13.50 14.77 25.13
N LEU A 87 12.68 15.83 25.17
CA LEU A 87 12.96 17.14 24.57
C LEU A 87 13.46 18.17 25.58
N GLU A 88 13.25 17.93 26.88
CA GLU A 88 13.75 18.80 27.94
C GLU A 88 15.28 18.82 27.96
N ILE A 89 15.86 20.02 27.99
CA ILE A 89 17.31 20.21 28.06
C ILE A 89 17.69 20.45 29.52
N THR A 90 18.33 19.46 30.11
CA THR A 90 18.82 19.50 31.50
C THR A 90 20.33 19.49 31.57
N VAL A 91 20.98 18.85 30.60
CA VAL A 91 22.44 18.72 30.48
C VAL A 91 22.90 18.98 29.04
N PHE A 92 24.17 19.34 28.85
CA PHE A 92 24.71 19.59 27.50
C PHE A 92 24.61 18.36 26.57
N ALA A 93 24.60 17.14 27.13
CA ALA A 93 24.40 15.91 26.35
C ALA A 93 23.03 15.88 25.64
N ASP A 94 22.02 16.59 26.16
CA ASP A 94 20.68 16.66 25.56
C ASP A 94 20.69 17.44 24.24
N VAL A 95 21.64 18.37 24.06
CA VAL A 95 21.86 19.06 22.77
C VAL A 95 22.24 18.04 21.69
N LYS A 96 23.16 17.11 22.01
CA LYS A 96 23.56 16.04 21.08
C LYS A 96 22.43 15.04 20.81
N LYS A 97 21.55 14.82 21.76
CA LYS A 97 20.35 14.01 21.57
C LYS A 97 19.39 14.66 20.57
N GLN A 98 19.07 15.94 20.73
CA GLN A 98 18.22 16.66 19.76
C GLN A 98 18.89 16.77 18.38
N GLU A 99 20.22 16.97 18.32
CA GLU A 99 20.98 16.90 17.05
C GLU A 99 20.82 15.53 16.38
N GLY A 100 20.83 14.44 17.16
CA GLY A 100 20.58 13.08 16.66
C GLY A 100 19.17 12.88 16.12
N ILE A 101 18.16 13.49 16.75
CA ILE A 101 16.78 13.48 16.24
C ILE A 101 16.71 14.25 14.91
N LEU A 102 17.29 15.45 14.85
CA LEU A 102 17.34 16.24 13.61
C LEU A 102 18.05 15.46 12.49
N ARG A 103 19.15 14.78 12.81
CA ARG A 103 19.88 13.92 11.85
C ARG A 103 18.96 12.87 11.25
N GLN A 104 18.22 12.13 12.08
CA GLN A 104 17.29 11.11 11.61
C GLN A 104 16.19 11.72 10.74
N LEU A 105 15.59 12.83 11.20
CA LEU A 105 14.57 13.55 10.43
C LEU A 105 15.08 13.98 9.05
N LEU A 106 16.29 14.52 8.98
CA LEU A 106 16.89 14.96 7.71
C LEU A 106 17.20 13.81 6.76
N VAL A 107 17.66 12.67 7.28
CA VAL A 107 17.90 11.46 6.48
C VAL A 107 16.59 10.95 5.88
N ASP A 108 15.56 10.76 6.71
CA ASP A 108 14.25 10.27 6.28
C ASP A 108 13.58 11.23 5.28
N TYR A 109 13.70 12.54 5.53
CA TYR A 109 13.21 13.56 4.62
C TYR A 109 13.94 13.53 3.28
N THR A 110 15.26 13.42 3.28
CA THR A 110 16.08 13.38 2.07
C THR A 110 15.70 12.18 1.21
N GLU A 111 15.50 11.01 1.83
CA GLU A 111 15.04 9.82 1.12
C GLU A 111 13.67 10.02 0.47
N ARG A 112 12.70 10.52 1.24
CA ARG A 112 11.35 10.75 0.73
C ARG A 112 11.32 11.82 -0.37
N PHE A 113 12.07 12.90 -0.19
CA PHE A 113 12.19 13.99 -1.16
C PHE A 113 12.79 13.48 -2.48
N TYR A 114 13.89 12.73 -2.40
CA TYR A 114 14.53 12.17 -3.59
C TYR A 114 13.61 11.19 -4.33
N LYS A 115 12.97 10.26 -3.60
CA LYS A 115 12.02 9.31 -4.20
C LYS A 115 10.84 10.02 -4.85
N ALA A 116 10.29 11.06 -4.22
CA ALA A 116 9.20 11.83 -4.82
C ALA A 116 9.60 12.47 -6.15
N LEU A 117 10.79 13.08 -6.24
CA LEU A 117 11.30 13.65 -7.49
C LEU A 117 11.63 12.59 -8.54
N LYS A 118 12.25 11.48 -8.11
CA LYS A 118 12.59 10.36 -8.98
C LYS A 118 11.32 9.78 -9.62
N ASN A 119 10.31 9.48 -8.82
CA ASN A 119 9.04 8.94 -9.30
C ASN A 119 8.31 9.94 -10.20
N ALA A 120 8.34 11.24 -9.87
CA ALA A 120 7.75 12.27 -10.72
C ALA A 120 8.46 12.43 -12.08
N TYR A 121 9.76 12.10 -12.15
CA TYR A 121 10.52 12.06 -13.40
C TYR A 121 10.29 10.77 -14.18
N GLU A 122 10.43 9.61 -13.52
CA GLU A 122 10.20 8.29 -14.13
C GLU A 122 8.77 8.17 -14.67
N GLY A 123 7.79 8.74 -13.96
CA GLY A 123 6.40 8.77 -14.42
C GLY A 123 6.10 9.68 -15.61
N GLN A 124 7.11 10.34 -16.19
CA GLN A 124 6.99 11.01 -17.49
C GLN A 124 7.28 10.07 -18.67
N PHE A 125 7.80 8.87 -18.41
CA PHE A 125 8.25 7.92 -19.43
C PHE A 125 7.50 6.59 -19.34
N TYR A 126 6.27 6.62 -18.86
CA TYR A 126 5.43 5.43 -18.81
C TYR A 126 4.98 5.04 -20.21
N ASP A 127 5.23 3.80 -20.59
CA ASP A 127 4.80 3.23 -21.88
C ASP A 127 3.75 2.14 -21.64
N ILE A 128 2.81 2.03 -22.57
CA ILE A 128 1.83 0.94 -22.56
C ILE A 128 2.49 -0.26 -23.22
N THR A 129 2.64 -1.35 -22.46
CA THR A 129 3.16 -2.61 -22.98
C THR A 129 2.09 -3.70 -22.95
N HIS A 130 2.14 -4.59 -23.93
CA HIS A 130 1.30 -5.78 -23.94
C HIS A 130 1.80 -6.77 -22.90
N VAL A 131 0.94 -7.10 -21.95
CA VAL A 131 1.22 -8.09 -20.94
C VAL A 131 0.89 -9.47 -21.51
N THR A 132 1.90 -10.31 -21.68
CA THR A 132 1.76 -11.70 -22.10
C THR A 132 1.95 -12.65 -20.91
N GLU A 133 1.67 -13.94 -21.09
CA GLU A 133 1.95 -15.00 -20.10
C GLU A 133 3.45 -15.11 -19.73
N GLU A 134 4.32 -14.47 -20.51
CA GLU A 134 5.76 -14.42 -20.26
C GLU A 134 6.22 -13.20 -19.48
N HIS A 135 5.31 -12.26 -19.20
CA HIS A 135 5.65 -11.07 -18.42
C HIS A 135 6.15 -11.48 -17.03
N GLY A 136 7.22 -10.85 -16.53
CA GLY A 136 7.84 -11.21 -15.24
C GLY A 136 6.91 -11.08 -14.02
N SER A 137 5.82 -10.34 -14.18
CA SER A 137 4.74 -10.21 -13.20
C SER A 137 3.77 -11.39 -13.17
N MET A 138 3.75 -12.22 -14.22
CA MET A 138 2.89 -13.39 -14.30
C MET A 138 3.47 -14.51 -13.43
N LEU A 139 2.67 -14.97 -12.47
CA LEU A 139 3.05 -16.02 -11.54
C LEU A 139 2.86 -17.38 -12.21
N ARG A 140 3.95 -17.93 -12.74
CA ARG A 140 3.94 -19.23 -13.44
C ARG A 140 3.75 -20.43 -12.50
N LEU A 141 4.24 -20.34 -11.25
CA LEU A 141 4.28 -21.47 -10.32
C LEU A 141 4.10 -21.02 -8.86
N TYR A 142 3.37 -21.82 -8.09
CA TYR A 142 3.40 -21.77 -6.64
C TYR A 142 4.64 -22.50 -6.10
N GLN A 143 5.40 -21.83 -5.25
CA GLN A 143 6.50 -22.45 -4.50
C GLN A 143 6.15 -22.45 -3.02
N PHE A 144 6.12 -23.65 -2.43
CA PHE A 144 5.94 -23.85 -0.99
C PHE A 144 7.24 -24.40 -0.40
N ALA A 145 7.77 -23.73 0.61
CA ALA A 145 8.83 -24.25 1.48
C ALA A 145 8.18 -24.63 2.80
N ILE A 146 8.08 -25.94 3.06
CA ILE A 146 7.37 -26.49 4.21
C ILE A 146 8.39 -27.08 5.17
N ASP A 147 8.21 -26.84 6.47
CA ASP A 147 9.09 -27.42 7.48
C ASP A 147 8.96 -28.95 7.50
N ASN A 148 10.08 -29.66 7.66
CA ASN A 148 10.09 -31.13 7.71
C ASN A 148 9.68 -31.66 9.09
N THR A 149 8.48 -31.27 9.53
CA THR A 149 7.81 -31.73 10.76
C THR A 149 6.58 -32.55 10.40
N ASP A 150 5.99 -33.26 11.36
CA ASP A 150 4.78 -34.05 11.09
C ASP A 150 3.59 -33.16 10.72
N THR A 151 3.46 -31.99 11.35
CA THR A 151 2.50 -30.95 10.94
C THR A 151 2.79 -30.45 9.52
N GLY A 152 4.05 -30.17 9.17
CA GLY A 152 4.42 -29.79 7.80
C GLY A 152 4.04 -30.85 6.76
N LYS A 153 4.22 -32.14 7.06
CA LYS A 153 3.80 -33.23 6.16
C LYS A 153 2.28 -33.29 5.96
N GLU A 154 1.49 -32.98 6.99
CA GLU A 154 0.03 -32.87 6.86
C GLU A 154 -0.36 -31.72 5.90
N TYR A 155 0.29 -30.55 6.02
CA TYR A 155 0.08 -29.43 5.09
C TYR A 155 0.47 -29.81 3.65
N LEU A 156 1.60 -30.51 3.47
CA LEU A 156 2.01 -31.02 2.17
C LEU A 156 0.95 -31.94 1.55
N GLY A 157 0.38 -32.86 2.34
CA GLY A 157 -0.70 -33.73 1.90
C GLY A 157 -1.93 -32.95 1.43
N LYS A 158 -2.36 -31.95 2.19
CA LYS A 158 -3.51 -31.10 1.81
C LYS A 158 -3.22 -30.23 0.58
N LEU A 159 -2.01 -29.70 0.45
CA LEU A 159 -1.58 -28.93 -0.72
C LEU A 159 -1.50 -29.79 -1.98
N ASN A 160 -1.07 -31.05 -1.87
CA ASN A 160 -1.12 -31.99 -3.01
C ASN A 160 -2.56 -32.26 -3.45
N LYS A 161 -3.49 -32.43 -2.50
CA LYS A 161 -4.92 -32.55 -2.84
C LYS A 161 -5.46 -31.29 -3.52
N LEU A 162 -5.09 -30.09 -3.03
CA LEU A 162 -5.44 -28.84 -3.68
C LEU A 162 -4.89 -28.75 -5.10
N LYS A 163 -3.63 -29.18 -5.30
CA LYS A 163 -3.00 -29.22 -6.62
C LYS A 163 -3.77 -30.14 -7.58
N GLU A 164 -4.23 -31.30 -7.13
CA GLU A 164 -5.05 -32.22 -7.93
C GLU A 164 -6.37 -31.56 -8.36
N LEU A 165 -7.12 -30.96 -7.42
CA LEU A 165 -8.38 -30.26 -7.70
C LEU A 165 -8.20 -29.15 -8.74
N VAL A 166 -7.14 -28.35 -8.59
CA VAL A 166 -6.82 -27.24 -9.50
C VAL A 166 -6.42 -27.74 -10.88
N THR A 167 -5.62 -28.81 -10.94
CA THR A 167 -5.18 -29.42 -12.22
C THR A 167 -6.34 -30.06 -12.97
N ASN A 168 -7.33 -30.61 -12.25
CA ASN A 168 -8.54 -31.19 -12.82
C ASN A 168 -9.59 -30.14 -13.23
N GLY A 169 -9.39 -28.87 -12.89
CA GLY A 169 -10.34 -27.80 -13.19
C GLY A 169 -11.57 -27.77 -12.27
N GLU A 170 -11.50 -28.44 -11.11
CA GLU A 170 -12.60 -28.52 -10.12
C GLU A 170 -12.60 -27.28 -9.21
N ILE A 171 -12.79 -26.10 -9.83
CA ILE A 171 -12.69 -24.77 -9.16
C ILE A 171 -13.63 -24.68 -7.96
N GLY A 172 -14.86 -25.19 -8.09
CA GLY A 172 -15.85 -25.18 -6.99
C GLY A 172 -15.38 -25.97 -5.76
N GLU A 173 -14.76 -27.14 -5.96
CA GLU A 173 -14.22 -27.94 -4.86
C GLU A 173 -12.95 -27.31 -4.27
N ALA A 174 -12.08 -26.75 -5.13
CA ALA A 174 -10.90 -26.03 -4.71
C ALA A 174 -11.24 -24.80 -3.83
N SER A 175 -12.35 -24.11 -4.09
CA SER A 175 -12.85 -23.00 -3.25
C SER A 175 -13.39 -23.43 -1.88
N THR A 176 -13.74 -24.72 -1.71
CA THR A 176 -14.15 -25.27 -0.40
C THR A 176 -12.98 -25.85 0.40
N TRP A 177 -11.80 -25.90 -0.21
CA TRP A 177 -10.61 -26.43 0.42
C TRP A 177 -10.18 -25.55 1.61
N ASN A 178 -9.85 -26.20 2.72
CA ASN A 178 -9.28 -25.55 3.89
C ASN A 178 -8.20 -26.42 4.56
N ALA A 179 -7.26 -25.74 5.19
CA ALA A 179 -6.37 -26.29 6.18
C ALA A 179 -6.46 -25.41 7.45
N PRO A 180 -6.02 -25.90 8.62
CA PRO A 180 -5.92 -25.06 9.80
C PRO A 180 -5.21 -23.75 9.42
N HIS A 181 -5.83 -22.61 9.75
CA HIS A 181 -5.28 -21.29 9.48
C HIS A 181 -4.99 -20.96 8.00
N MET A 182 -5.48 -21.73 7.03
CA MET A 182 -5.25 -21.49 5.60
C MET A 182 -6.47 -21.80 4.75
N VAL A 183 -6.88 -20.83 3.93
CA VAL A 183 -8.06 -20.91 3.05
C VAL A 183 -7.65 -20.68 1.60
N ALA A 184 -8.20 -21.48 0.70
CA ALA A 184 -8.05 -21.30 -0.74
C ALA A 184 -9.28 -20.58 -1.33
N ILE A 185 -9.02 -19.64 -2.22
CA ILE A 185 -10.04 -18.87 -2.94
C ILE A 185 -9.81 -19.08 -4.42
N SER A 186 -10.76 -19.70 -5.10
CA SER A 186 -10.65 -20.00 -6.52
C SER A 186 -11.68 -19.18 -7.28
N PHE A 187 -11.27 -18.01 -7.74
CA PHE A 187 -12.05 -17.18 -8.65
C PHE A 187 -11.56 -17.41 -10.08
N ASP A 188 -12.42 -17.94 -10.95
CA ASP A 188 -12.09 -18.34 -12.33
C ASP A 188 -11.61 -17.17 -13.21
N ARG A 189 -12.03 -15.95 -12.89
CA ARG A 189 -11.60 -14.71 -13.56
C ARG A 189 -10.30 -14.14 -13.01
N HIS A 190 -9.73 -14.74 -11.97
CA HIS A 190 -8.42 -14.35 -11.52
C HIS A 190 -7.34 -14.99 -12.39
N LEU A 191 -6.34 -14.22 -12.82
CA LEU A 191 -5.30 -14.69 -13.77
C LEU A 191 -4.42 -15.84 -13.23
N TYR A 192 -4.47 -16.12 -11.92
CA TYR A 192 -3.92 -17.33 -11.34
C TYR A 192 -4.77 -17.81 -10.16
N TYR A 193 -5.04 -19.11 -10.04
CA TYR A 193 -5.79 -19.65 -8.93
C TYR A 193 -5.14 -20.95 -8.43
N PRO A 194 -5.31 -21.29 -7.15
CA PRO A 194 -6.08 -20.58 -6.12
C PRO A 194 -5.28 -19.41 -5.53
N LEU A 195 -5.96 -18.44 -4.91
CA LEU A 195 -5.37 -17.46 -4.01
C LEU A 195 -5.42 -18.01 -2.59
N LEU A 196 -4.37 -17.82 -1.79
CA LEU A 196 -4.32 -18.32 -0.41
C LEU A 196 -4.35 -17.19 0.60
N SER A 197 -5.16 -17.37 1.64
CA SER A 197 -5.16 -16.55 2.86
C SER A 197 -4.59 -17.35 4.02
N LEU A 198 -3.79 -16.71 4.88
CA LEU A 198 -3.34 -17.29 6.14
C LEU A 198 -4.03 -16.54 7.28
N GLU A 199 -4.87 -17.23 8.05
CA GLU A 199 -5.59 -16.64 9.18
C GLU A 199 -4.63 -16.37 10.36
N ASP A 200 -3.62 -17.21 10.53
CA ASP A 200 -2.54 -17.04 11.49
C ASP A 200 -1.19 -17.41 10.83
N LYS A 201 -0.42 -16.39 10.46
CA LYS A 201 0.87 -16.55 9.76
C LYS A 201 1.92 -17.27 10.62
N GLU A 202 1.87 -17.13 11.94
CA GLU A 202 2.85 -17.72 12.86
C GLU A 202 2.52 -19.19 13.17
N ALA A 203 1.26 -19.59 13.03
CA ALA A 203 0.81 -20.96 13.25
C ALA A 203 1.05 -21.90 12.05
N VAL A 204 1.40 -21.37 10.88
CA VAL A 204 1.50 -22.15 9.65
C VAL A 204 2.99 -22.50 9.39
N PRO A 205 3.37 -23.80 9.36
CA PRO A 205 4.76 -24.24 9.20
C PRO A 205 5.23 -24.23 7.73
N LEU A 206 4.92 -23.16 6.99
CA LEU A 206 5.30 -23.02 5.59
C LEU A 206 5.55 -21.57 5.19
N LYS A 207 6.39 -21.41 4.16
CA LYS A 207 6.55 -20.16 3.40
C LYS A 207 6.08 -20.40 1.98
N MET A 208 5.44 -19.41 1.38
CA MET A 208 4.90 -19.52 0.03
C MET A 208 5.30 -18.35 -0.87
N ARG A 209 5.36 -18.62 -2.18
CA ARG A 209 5.45 -17.64 -3.25
C ARG A 209 4.42 -18.02 -4.33
N PRO A 210 3.51 -17.12 -4.75
CA PRO A 210 3.29 -15.75 -4.24
C PRO A 210 2.95 -15.70 -2.74
N LEU A 211 3.04 -14.52 -2.12
CA LEU A 211 2.68 -14.34 -0.71
C LEU A 211 1.17 -14.56 -0.51
N ALA A 212 0.76 -14.98 0.68
CA ALA A 212 -0.65 -15.03 1.05
C ALA A 212 -1.24 -13.62 1.20
N PHE A 213 -2.55 -13.46 1.27
CA PHE A 213 -3.17 -12.18 1.59
C PHE A 213 -2.62 -11.60 2.91
N ASP A 214 -2.44 -10.29 2.96
CA ASP A 214 -1.89 -9.62 4.14
C ASP A 214 -2.97 -9.16 5.11
N ALA A 215 -4.16 -8.80 4.60
CA ALA A 215 -5.30 -8.37 5.38
C ALA A 215 -6.58 -9.19 5.10
N PRO A 216 -7.49 -9.35 6.09
CA PRO A 216 -8.78 -9.99 5.86
C PRO A 216 -9.63 -9.32 4.76
N SER A 217 -9.54 -8.01 4.66
CA SER A 217 -10.25 -7.21 3.65
C SER A 217 -9.89 -7.61 2.20
N GLU A 218 -8.68 -8.10 1.94
CA GLU A 218 -8.27 -8.55 0.61
C GLU A 218 -9.07 -9.78 0.17
N TRP A 219 -9.22 -10.78 1.04
CA TRP A 219 -9.96 -11.99 0.69
C TRP A 219 -11.48 -11.78 0.72
N GLU A 220 -11.97 -10.93 1.63
CA GLU A 220 -13.37 -10.50 1.67
C GLU A 220 -13.76 -9.83 0.34
N PHE A 221 -12.92 -8.95 -0.18
CA PHE A 221 -13.12 -8.32 -1.48
C PHE A 221 -13.21 -9.34 -2.62
N VAL A 222 -12.29 -10.32 -2.70
CA VAL A 222 -12.32 -11.32 -3.78
C VAL A 222 -13.61 -12.16 -3.71
N LYS A 223 -14.03 -12.60 -2.51
CA LYS A 223 -15.29 -13.35 -2.34
C LYS A 223 -16.52 -12.51 -2.67
N ALA A 224 -16.53 -11.25 -2.23
CA ALA A 224 -17.61 -10.32 -2.54
C ALA A 224 -17.73 -10.09 -4.06
N LEU A 225 -16.59 -9.95 -4.75
CA LEU A 225 -16.53 -9.79 -6.20
C LEU A 225 -17.02 -11.04 -6.94
N GLU A 226 -16.62 -12.23 -6.50
CA GLU A 226 -17.11 -13.51 -7.03
C GLU A 226 -18.64 -13.62 -6.88
N ALA A 227 -19.15 -13.33 -5.68
CA ALA A 227 -20.60 -13.35 -5.40
C ALA A 227 -21.36 -12.31 -6.23
N PHE A 228 -20.80 -11.10 -6.37
CA PHE A 228 -21.37 -10.05 -7.22
C PHE A 228 -21.42 -10.47 -8.68
N TYR A 229 -20.34 -11.04 -9.21
CA TYR A 229 -20.26 -11.54 -10.58
C TYR A 229 -21.31 -12.64 -10.85
N ALA A 230 -21.55 -13.52 -9.88
CA ALA A 230 -22.57 -14.56 -9.96
C ALA A 230 -24.02 -14.04 -9.85
N SER A 231 -24.22 -12.88 -9.21
CA SER A 231 -25.53 -12.29 -8.94
C SER A 231 -26.27 -11.84 -10.21
N ALA A 232 -27.60 -11.72 -10.12
CA ALA A 232 -28.42 -11.25 -11.25
C ALA A 232 -28.05 -9.81 -11.66
N HIS A 233 -27.72 -8.95 -10.68
CA HIS A 233 -27.33 -7.58 -10.96
C HIS A 233 -25.96 -7.49 -11.63
N GLY A 234 -24.96 -8.22 -11.11
CA GLY A 234 -23.63 -8.27 -11.72
C GLY A 234 -23.66 -8.80 -13.15
N LYS A 235 -24.42 -9.87 -13.40
CA LYS A 235 -24.63 -10.41 -14.77
C LYS A 235 -25.28 -9.40 -15.71
N ALA A 236 -26.19 -8.56 -15.21
CA ALA A 236 -26.82 -7.52 -16.02
C ALA A 236 -25.85 -6.36 -16.31
N CYS A 237 -25.09 -5.92 -15.31
CA CYS A 237 -24.14 -4.82 -15.41
C CYS A 237 -22.92 -5.17 -16.29
N LEU A 238 -22.43 -6.40 -16.16
CA LEU A 238 -21.22 -6.89 -16.84
C LEU A 238 -21.51 -7.63 -18.15
N LYS A 239 -22.74 -7.50 -18.68
CA LYS A 239 -23.12 -8.16 -19.92
C LYS A 239 -22.32 -7.57 -21.10
N GLY A 240 -21.55 -8.42 -21.77
CA GLY A 240 -20.68 -8.00 -22.89
C GLY A 240 -19.31 -7.48 -22.45
N TYR A 241 -18.99 -7.61 -21.16
CA TYR A 241 -17.67 -7.32 -20.63
C TYR A 241 -16.98 -8.60 -20.15
N SER A 242 -15.72 -8.75 -20.53
CA SER A 242 -14.82 -9.72 -19.92
C SER A 242 -14.14 -9.10 -18.70
N LEU A 243 -14.36 -9.69 -17.53
CA LEU A 243 -13.76 -9.27 -16.26
C LEU A 243 -12.56 -10.15 -15.93
N TYR A 244 -11.45 -9.53 -15.53
CA TYR A 244 -10.25 -10.19 -15.05
C TYR A 244 -9.77 -9.54 -13.76
N LEU A 245 -9.39 -10.33 -12.77
CA LEU A 245 -8.74 -9.85 -11.56
C LEU A 245 -7.30 -10.32 -11.52
N LEU A 246 -6.39 -9.44 -11.14
CA LEU A 246 -5.01 -9.79 -10.87
C LEU A 246 -4.59 -9.17 -9.55
N ARG A 247 -4.18 -10.01 -8.60
CA ARG A 247 -3.46 -9.56 -7.43
C ARG A 247 -2.10 -9.03 -7.87
N ASN A 248 -1.82 -7.79 -7.51
CA ASN A 248 -0.59 -7.13 -7.90
C ASN A 248 0.59 -7.66 -7.07
N ALA A 249 1.80 -7.61 -7.64
CA ALA A 249 2.98 -7.94 -6.86
C ALA A 249 3.29 -6.80 -5.88
N ALA A 250 3.77 -7.15 -4.69
CA ALA A 250 4.06 -6.20 -3.61
C ALA A 250 5.24 -5.23 -3.86
N SER A 251 5.78 -5.17 -5.08
CA SER A 251 6.96 -4.35 -5.41
C SER A 251 6.93 -3.79 -6.83
N GLU A 252 7.37 -2.55 -7.00
CA GLU A 252 7.55 -1.84 -8.29
C GLU A 252 8.25 -2.67 -9.37
N GLU A 253 9.29 -3.42 -8.97
CA GLU A 253 10.13 -4.18 -9.89
C GLU A 253 9.42 -5.40 -10.52
N LYS A 254 8.29 -5.81 -9.95
CA LYS A 254 7.56 -7.03 -10.34
C LYS A 254 6.07 -6.82 -10.53
N GLY A 255 5.51 -5.73 -10.02
CA GLY A 255 4.10 -5.40 -10.13
C GLY A 255 3.73 -4.93 -11.53
N LEU A 256 2.47 -5.14 -11.89
CA LEU A 256 1.89 -4.46 -13.04
C LEU A 256 1.32 -3.13 -12.55
N GLY A 257 1.71 -2.04 -13.19
CA GLY A 257 1.26 -0.70 -12.84
C GLY A 257 2.35 0.18 -12.24
N PHE A 258 1.96 1.43 -12.03
CA PHE A 258 2.85 2.54 -11.78
C PHE A 258 2.87 2.90 -10.29
N ALA A 259 4.03 3.32 -9.79
CA ALA A 259 4.16 3.94 -8.48
C ALA A 259 3.47 5.32 -8.49
N LEU A 260 2.18 5.37 -8.16
CA LEU A 260 1.46 6.64 -8.04
C LEU A 260 1.99 7.44 -6.83
N ALA A 261 1.68 8.74 -6.74
CA ALA A 261 2.35 9.60 -5.78
C ALA A 261 2.14 9.09 -4.35
N GLY A 262 3.22 9.12 -3.55
CA GLY A 262 3.20 8.60 -2.18
C GLY A 262 3.54 7.12 -2.01
N ASN A 263 4.17 6.46 -3.00
CA ASN A 263 4.52 5.03 -2.98
C ASN A 263 3.28 4.14 -2.82
N PHE A 264 2.18 4.51 -3.48
CA PHE A 264 0.97 3.73 -3.43
C PHE A 264 1.05 2.56 -4.43
N TYR A 265 0.97 1.34 -3.91
CA TYR A 265 0.86 0.10 -4.67
C TYR A 265 -0.44 -0.58 -4.29
N PRO A 266 -1.42 -0.67 -5.21
CA PRO A 266 -2.68 -1.31 -4.94
C PRO A 266 -2.53 -2.82 -4.91
N ASP A 267 -3.30 -3.45 -4.03
CA ASP A 267 -3.28 -4.90 -3.86
C ASP A 267 -3.85 -5.65 -5.08
N PHE A 268 -4.80 -5.05 -5.82
CA PHE A 268 -5.42 -5.66 -7.00
C PHE A 268 -5.52 -4.72 -8.21
N LEU A 269 -5.47 -5.34 -9.39
CA LEU A 269 -5.79 -4.78 -10.68
C LEU A 269 -7.05 -5.49 -11.21
N LEU A 270 -8.13 -4.74 -11.35
CA LEU A 270 -9.39 -5.21 -11.91
C LEU A 270 -9.51 -4.70 -13.35
N TRP A 271 -9.44 -5.62 -14.31
CA TRP A 271 -9.57 -5.34 -15.73
C TRP A 271 -10.99 -5.63 -16.20
N LEU A 272 -11.61 -4.69 -16.89
CA LEU A 272 -12.78 -4.94 -17.72
C LEU A 272 -12.45 -4.66 -19.17
N VAL A 273 -12.88 -5.54 -20.05
CA VAL A 273 -12.72 -5.41 -21.50
C VAL A 273 -14.10 -5.49 -22.13
N ASP A 274 -14.49 -4.47 -22.89
CA ASP A 274 -15.68 -4.54 -23.73
C ASP A 274 -15.40 -5.45 -24.92
N ASP A 275 -16.13 -6.56 -25.01
CA ASP A 275 -15.92 -7.58 -26.03
C ASP A 275 -16.23 -7.06 -27.45
N ALA A 276 -17.06 -6.02 -27.58
CA ALA A 276 -17.48 -5.47 -28.87
C ALA A 276 -16.51 -4.41 -29.40
N THR A 277 -16.02 -3.52 -28.52
CA THR A 277 -15.17 -2.38 -28.93
C THR A 277 -13.69 -2.60 -28.63
N GLY A 278 -13.35 -3.57 -27.79
CA GLY A 278 -12.01 -3.77 -27.25
C GLY A 278 -11.59 -2.71 -26.24
N LYS A 279 -12.47 -1.76 -25.88
CA LYS A 279 -12.20 -0.73 -24.86
C LYS A 279 -11.91 -1.40 -23.51
N GLN A 280 -10.92 -0.87 -22.81
CA GLN A 280 -10.43 -1.44 -21.56
C GLN A 280 -10.59 -0.46 -20.42
N TRP A 281 -10.94 -0.99 -19.25
CA TRP A 281 -10.94 -0.28 -17.98
C TRP A 281 -10.02 -1.03 -17.01
N LEU A 282 -8.95 -0.37 -16.60
CA LEU A 282 -8.02 -0.88 -15.59
C LEU A 282 -8.25 -0.14 -14.28
N SER A 283 -8.82 -0.84 -13.30
CA SER A 283 -9.16 -0.30 -11.99
C SER A 283 -8.18 -0.82 -10.94
N PHE A 284 -7.48 0.10 -10.30
CA PHE A 284 -6.56 -0.16 -9.20
C PHE A 284 -7.36 -0.19 -7.90
N VAL A 285 -7.37 -1.34 -7.22
CA VAL A 285 -8.22 -1.58 -6.05
C VAL A 285 -7.36 -1.95 -4.84
N ASP A 286 -7.52 -1.21 -3.75
CA ASP A 286 -6.77 -1.40 -2.51
C ASP A 286 -7.71 -1.57 -1.29
N PRO A 287 -7.94 -2.82 -0.84
CA PRO A 287 -8.74 -3.11 0.35
C PRO A 287 -8.03 -2.74 1.66
N LYS A 288 -7.89 -1.44 1.96
CA LYS A 288 -7.05 -0.93 3.08
C LYS A 288 -7.85 -0.29 4.22
N GLY A 289 -7.40 -0.56 5.45
CA GLY A 289 -7.84 0.19 6.64
C GLY A 289 -7.35 1.64 6.63
N LEU A 290 -8.22 2.58 7.02
CA LEU A 290 -7.96 4.03 6.96
C LEU A 290 -7.95 4.71 8.33
N ARG A 291 -7.89 3.94 9.43
CA ARG A 291 -8.06 4.44 10.82
C ARG A 291 -7.20 5.66 11.18
N GLN A 292 -5.97 5.74 10.68
CA GLN A 292 -5.00 6.81 11.01
C GLN A 292 -4.77 7.80 9.87
N LEU A 293 -5.56 7.74 8.79
CA LEU A 293 -5.33 8.56 7.60
C LEU A 293 -5.89 9.99 7.79
N ASP A 294 -5.12 10.99 7.37
CA ASP A 294 -5.53 12.40 7.37
C ASP A 294 -6.15 12.81 6.02
N LEU A 295 -6.96 13.87 5.99
CA LEU A 295 -7.62 14.38 4.76
C LEU A 295 -6.64 14.80 3.67
N SER A 296 -5.42 15.17 4.07
CA SER A 296 -4.33 15.60 3.19
C SER A 296 -3.43 14.44 2.75
N ASP A 297 -3.77 13.20 3.13
CA ASP A 297 -2.98 12.05 2.72
C ASP A 297 -3.04 11.88 1.19
N PRO A 298 -1.88 11.77 0.51
CA PRO A 298 -1.82 11.58 -0.94
C PRO A 298 -2.69 10.43 -1.46
N LYS A 299 -2.91 9.39 -0.65
CA LYS A 299 -3.76 8.25 -1.04
C LYS A 299 -5.19 8.66 -1.35
N LEU A 300 -5.73 9.68 -0.69
CA LEU A 300 -7.08 10.20 -0.97
C LEU A 300 -7.14 11.01 -2.28
N GLY A 301 -5.99 11.41 -2.84
CA GLY A 301 -5.87 12.09 -4.13
C GLY A 301 -5.65 11.13 -5.32
N LEU A 302 -5.49 9.84 -5.07
CA LEU A 302 -5.12 8.84 -6.06
C LEU A 302 -6.07 8.80 -7.28
N TYR A 303 -7.37 8.94 -7.04
CA TYR A 303 -8.39 8.95 -8.08
C TYR A 303 -8.25 10.12 -9.07
N GLN A 304 -7.61 11.22 -8.67
CA GLN A 304 -7.33 12.35 -9.55
C GLN A 304 -6.01 12.15 -10.29
N GLU A 305 -4.98 11.70 -9.58
CA GLU A 305 -3.65 11.45 -10.16
C GLU A 305 -3.72 10.43 -11.29
N ILE A 306 -4.53 9.39 -11.11
CA ILE A 306 -4.67 8.37 -12.13
C ILE A 306 -5.33 8.89 -13.41
N LYS A 307 -6.21 9.90 -13.31
CA LYS A 307 -6.80 10.55 -14.48
C LYS A 307 -5.83 11.48 -15.20
N VAL A 308 -4.88 12.09 -14.48
CA VAL A 308 -3.76 12.80 -15.10
C VAL A 308 -2.89 11.82 -15.89
N LEU A 309 -2.65 10.63 -15.35
CA LEU A 309 -1.91 9.58 -16.04
C LEU A 309 -2.67 9.06 -17.27
N GLU A 310 -3.96 8.76 -17.14
CA GLU A 310 -4.85 8.37 -18.24
C GLU A 310 -4.77 9.37 -19.39
N ALA A 311 -4.88 10.67 -19.10
CA ALA A 311 -4.80 11.71 -20.12
C ALA A 311 -3.43 11.75 -20.84
N LYS A 312 -2.34 11.52 -20.12
CA LYS A 312 -0.99 11.44 -20.72
C LYS A 312 -0.86 10.23 -21.64
N LEU A 313 -1.27 9.06 -21.16
CA LEU A 313 -1.23 7.82 -21.95
C LEU A 313 -2.09 7.95 -23.21
N HIS A 314 -3.26 8.59 -23.10
CA HIS A 314 -4.10 8.89 -24.27
C HIS A 314 -3.44 9.83 -25.27
N ALA A 315 -2.64 10.80 -24.81
CA ALA A 315 -1.92 11.72 -25.71
C ALA A 315 -0.76 11.03 -26.44
N GLU A 316 -0.19 9.97 -25.86
CA GLU A 316 0.93 9.19 -26.40
C GLU A 316 0.49 7.92 -27.15
N ALA A 317 -0.81 7.59 -27.10
CA ALA A 317 -1.39 6.40 -27.72
C ALA A 317 -1.19 6.39 -29.25
N LYS A 318 -0.84 5.22 -29.80
CA LYS A 318 -0.63 5.03 -31.23
C LYS A 318 -1.96 4.76 -31.95
N PRO A 319 -2.06 5.09 -33.25
CA PRO A 319 -3.21 4.72 -34.05
C PRO A 319 -3.43 3.20 -34.04
N GLY A 320 -4.53 2.74 -33.46
CA GLY A 320 -4.88 1.32 -33.33
C GLY A 320 -4.84 0.78 -31.90
N ASP A 321 -4.32 1.55 -30.93
CA ASP A 321 -4.38 1.16 -29.52
C ASP A 321 -5.82 1.20 -29.02
N ALA A 322 -6.20 0.18 -28.26
CA ALA A 322 -7.51 0.12 -27.61
C ALA A 322 -7.62 1.26 -26.58
N PRO A 323 -8.76 1.98 -26.49
CA PRO A 323 -8.93 3.00 -25.47
C PRO A 323 -8.82 2.40 -24.07
N LEU A 324 -7.98 2.99 -23.22
CA LEU A 324 -7.70 2.52 -21.87
C LEU A 324 -8.12 3.57 -20.84
N VAL A 325 -9.14 3.25 -20.06
CA VAL A 325 -9.62 4.07 -18.94
C VAL A 325 -8.99 3.56 -17.65
N LEU A 326 -8.44 4.46 -16.84
CA LEU A 326 -7.83 4.12 -15.56
C LEU A 326 -8.68 4.63 -14.40
N ASN A 327 -8.92 3.78 -13.40
CA ASN A 327 -9.64 4.14 -12.19
C ASN A 327 -8.88 3.69 -10.95
N ALA A 328 -9.04 4.39 -9.83
CA ALA A 328 -8.45 3.98 -8.56
C ALA A 328 -9.51 4.00 -7.47
N PHE A 329 -9.51 2.98 -6.61
CA PHE A 329 -10.46 2.81 -5.51
C PHE A 329 -9.75 2.33 -4.26
N ILE A 330 -10.15 2.90 -3.12
CA ILE A 330 -9.80 2.38 -1.80
C ILE A 330 -11.07 1.75 -1.22
N LEU A 331 -11.00 0.45 -0.91
CA LEU A 331 -12.10 -0.28 -0.27
C LEU A 331 -11.78 -0.42 1.22
N THR A 332 -12.40 0.39 2.06
CA THR A 332 -12.04 0.40 3.48
C THR A 332 -12.92 -0.53 4.30
N PRO A 333 -12.33 -1.45 5.10
CA PRO A 333 -13.05 -2.17 6.14
C PRO A 333 -13.26 -1.30 7.40
N THR A 334 -12.66 -0.10 7.44
CA THR A 334 -12.82 0.82 8.58
C THR A 334 -14.14 1.56 8.48
N GLU A 335 -15.01 1.37 9.46
CA GLU A 335 -16.29 2.10 9.54
C GLU A 335 -16.06 3.62 9.54
N HIS A 336 -16.98 4.37 8.91
CA HIS A 336 -16.86 5.83 8.81
C HIS A 336 -16.70 6.49 10.19
N LYS A 337 -17.40 5.99 11.21
CA LYS A 337 -17.34 6.49 12.60
C LYS A 337 -15.97 6.29 13.26
N ASN A 338 -15.20 5.31 12.79
CA ASN A 338 -13.90 4.93 13.37
C ASN A 338 -12.72 5.62 12.68
N LEU A 339 -12.97 6.49 11.70
CA LEU A 339 -11.96 7.34 11.08
C LEU A 339 -11.63 8.53 11.99
N LEU A 340 -10.64 8.35 12.89
CA LEU A 340 -10.32 9.30 13.96
C LEU A 340 -10.09 10.74 13.47
N ASN A 341 -9.49 10.91 12.29
CA ASN A 341 -9.13 12.23 11.74
C ASN A 341 -10.12 12.74 10.68
N LEU A 342 -11.01 11.88 10.15
CA LEU A 342 -11.91 12.19 9.02
C LEU A 342 -13.39 12.24 9.42
N ALA A 343 -13.79 11.49 10.45
CA ALA A 343 -15.21 11.31 10.82
C ALA A 343 -15.90 12.62 11.23
N SER A 344 -15.16 13.58 11.78
CA SER A 344 -15.67 14.87 12.24
C SER A 344 -15.61 15.97 11.17
N THR A 345 -14.85 15.75 10.09
CA THR A 345 -14.49 16.79 9.11
C THR A 345 -14.99 16.49 7.70
N THR A 346 -15.39 15.25 7.41
CA THR A 346 -15.80 14.85 6.05
C THR A 346 -16.90 13.80 6.09
N THR A 347 -17.90 14.01 5.24
CA THR A 347 -19.04 13.11 5.09
C THR A 347 -18.66 11.86 4.31
N LYS A 348 -19.41 10.77 4.53
CA LYS A 348 -19.25 9.53 3.77
C LYS A 348 -19.38 9.77 2.26
N ALA A 349 -20.33 10.58 1.83
CA ALA A 349 -20.53 10.93 0.43
C ALA A 349 -19.32 11.67 -0.20
N GLU A 350 -18.67 12.56 0.54
CA GLU A 350 -17.45 13.22 0.07
C GLU A 350 -16.28 12.25 -0.12
N LEU A 351 -16.16 11.24 0.75
CA LEU A 351 -15.16 10.18 0.59
C LEU A 351 -15.49 9.26 -0.59
N GLU A 352 -16.76 8.91 -0.79
CA GLU A 352 -17.21 8.14 -1.96
C GLU A 352 -16.95 8.89 -3.27
N ASN A 353 -17.09 10.22 -3.28
CA ASN A 353 -16.72 11.07 -4.42
C ASN A 353 -15.21 11.07 -4.70
N ARG A 354 -14.39 10.75 -3.69
CA ARG A 354 -12.94 10.53 -3.83
C ARG A 354 -12.58 9.05 -4.08
N HIS A 355 -13.57 8.23 -4.45
CA HIS A 355 -13.42 6.80 -4.72
C HIS A 355 -12.97 5.97 -3.51
N VAL A 356 -13.28 6.45 -2.30
CA VAL A 356 -13.16 5.69 -1.06
C VAL A 356 -14.51 5.07 -0.74
N LEU A 357 -14.62 3.76 -0.90
CA LEU A 357 -15.85 3.00 -0.67
C LEU A 357 -15.74 2.19 0.61
N PHE A 358 -16.86 1.99 1.31
CA PHE A 358 -16.90 1.35 2.61
C PHE A 358 -17.46 -0.05 2.51
N MET A 359 -16.69 -1.04 2.95
CA MET A 359 -17.13 -2.44 2.94
C MET A 359 -18.31 -2.68 3.91
N GLU A 360 -18.46 -1.84 4.94
CA GLU A 360 -19.58 -1.88 5.90
C GLU A 360 -20.97 -1.67 5.24
N ASP A 361 -21.02 -1.06 4.05
CA ASP A 361 -22.28 -0.84 3.31
C ASP A 361 -22.89 -2.14 2.77
N GLY A 362 -22.13 -3.24 2.83
CA GLY A 362 -22.48 -4.53 2.30
C GLY A 362 -21.94 -4.74 0.88
N ASP A 363 -21.52 -5.97 0.61
CA ASP A 363 -20.86 -6.40 -0.62
C ASP A 363 -21.53 -5.92 -1.90
N THR A 364 -22.86 -6.06 -1.95
CA THR A 364 -23.61 -5.65 -3.14
C THR A 364 -23.60 -4.13 -3.34
N VAL A 365 -23.68 -3.34 -2.27
CA VAL A 365 -23.84 -1.89 -2.37
C VAL A 365 -22.54 -1.23 -2.82
N TYR A 366 -21.41 -1.53 -2.17
CA TYR A 366 -20.16 -0.89 -2.55
C TYR A 366 -19.66 -1.36 -3.92
N LEU A 367 -19.87 -2.63 -4.29
CA LEU A 367 -19.50 -3.11 -5.63
C LEU A 367 -20.37 -2.48 -6.72
N GLN A 368 -21.67 -2.29 -6.48
CA GLN A 368 -22.53 -1.54 -7.42
C GLN A 368 -22.02 -0.11 -7.62
N LYS A 369 -21.69 0.60 -6.53
CA LYS A 369 -21.10 1.95 -6.60
C LYS A 369 -19.78 1.94 -7.38
N MET A 370 -18.92 0.94 -7.12
CA MET A 370 -17.62 0.80 -7.80
C MET A 370 -17.80 0.61 -9.31
N PHE A 371 -18.60 -0.37 -9.74
CA PHE A 371 -18.83 -0.63 -11.17
C PHE A 371 -19.55 0.51 -11.87
N ALA A 372 -20.50 1.18 -11.21
CA ALA A 372 -21.13 2.38 -11.75
C ALA A 372 -20.10 3.48 -12.04
N LYS A 373 -19.14 3.70 -11.14
CA LYS A 373 -18.04 4.67 -11.33
C LYS A 373 -17.00 4.23 -12.36
N ILE A 374 -16.80 2.93 -12.53
CA ILE A 374 -15.87 2.40 -13.55
C ILE A 374 -16.42 2.64 -14.96
N LEU A 375 -17.73 2.46 -15.13
CA LEU A 375 -18.41 2.53 -16.42
C LEU A 375 -18.98 3.92 -16.77
N GLU A 376 -18.85 4.88 -15.85
CA GLU A 376 -19.07 6.32 -16.10
C GLU A 376 -18.02 6.88 -17.07
#